data_AF-A0ABD6MKN4-F1
#
_entry.id   AF-A0ABD6MKN4-F1
#
_cell.length_a   1.000
_cell.length_b   1.000
_cell.length_c   1.000
_cell.angle_alpha   90.00
_cell.angle_beta   90.00
_cell.angle_gamma   90.00
#
_symmetry.space_group_name_H-M   'P 1'
#
loop_
_entity.id
_entity.type
_entity.pdbx_description
1 polymer ?
#
loop_
_entity_poly.entity_id
_entity_poly.type
_entity_poly.pdbx_seq_one_letter_code
_entity_poly.pdbx_strand_id
1 'polypeptide(L)' 'MAVQNSTVERPTLNDLSPADIAAHEAGSYVRRPAKVSQDSPTPPADPAARRRFVQQRQW' A
#
# COMPACT_ATOMS: atom_id res chain seq x y z
N MET A 1 21.53 27.28 -4.89
CA MET A 1 20.58 26.79 -5.93
C MET A 1 19.24 26.61 -5.25
N ALA A 2 18.21 27.39 -5.61
CA ALA A 2 16.90 27.32 -4.98
C ALA A 2 16.07 26.20 -5.64
N VAL A 3 15.67 25.20 -4.84
CA VAL A 3 14.78 24.13 -5.30
C VAL A 3 13.37 24.72 -5.37
N GLN A 4 12.87 24.90 -6.58
CA GLN A 4 11.50 25.36 -6.81
C GLN A 4 10.54 24.22 -6.43
N ASN A 5 9.87 24.36 -5.29
CA ASN A 5 8.77 23.47 -4.91
C ASN A 5 7.55 23.82 -5.77
N SER A 6 7.41 23.13 -6.90
CA SER A 6 6.21 23.20 -7.72
C SER A 6 5.07 22.50 -6.96
N THR A 7 4.16 23.27 -6.38
CA THR A 7 2.90 22.75 -5.87
C THR A 7 2.15 22.11 -7.03
N VAL A 8 1.99 20.79 -7.01
CA VAL A 8 1.18 20.07 -7.99
C VAL A 8 -0.28 20.38 -7.66
N GLU A 9 -0.88 21.30 -8.41
CA GLU A 9 -2.33 21.52 -8.33
C GLU A 9 -3.03 20.25 -8.80
N ARG A 10 -3.77 19.61 -7.90
CA ARG A 10 -4.55 18.43 -8.24
C ARG A 10 -5.90 18.92 -8.78
N PRO A 11 -6.27 18.59 -10.03
CA PRO A 11 -7.58 18.96 -10.55
C PRO A 11 -8.67 18.39 -9.65
N THR A 12 -9.66 19.22 -9.37
CA THR A 12 -10.84 18.81 -8.62
C THR A 12 -11.78 18.03 -9.54
N LEU A 13 -12.70 17.24 -8.97
CA LEU A 13 -13.65 16.44 -9.75
C LEU A 13 -14.49 17.27 -10.75
N ASN A 14 -14.65 18.57 -10.51
CA ASN A 14 -15.34 19.50 -11.40
C ASN A 14 -14.54 19.87 -12.66
N ASP A 15 -13.23 19.63 -12.66
CA ASP A 15 -12.33 19.93 -13.78
C ASP A 15 -12.22 18.75 -14.77
N LEU A 16 -12.82 17.60 -14.43
CA LEU A 16 -12.79 16.39 -15.23
C LEU A 16 -13.91 16.42 -16.29
N SER A 17 -13.59 15.97 -17.51
CA SER A 17 -14.61 15.85 -18.55
C SER A 17 -15.59 14.71 -18.22
N PRO A 18 -16.81 14.73 -18.78
CA PRO A 18 -17.74 13.60 -18.62
C PRO A 18 -17.16 12.26 -19.07
N ALA A 19 -16.23 12.26 -20.03
CA ALA A 19 -15.54 11.06 -20.48
C ALA A 19 -14.54 10.53 -19.44
N ASP A 20 -13.84 11.42 -18.74
CA ASP A 20 -12.89 11.06 -17.67
C ASP A 20 -13.63 10.50 -16.45
N ILE A 21 -14.77 11.09 -16.11
CA ILE A 21 -15.66 10.60 -15.05
C ILE A 21 -16.20 9.21 -15.42
N ALA A 22 -16.70 9.04 -16.64
CA ALA A 22 -17.19 7.75 -17.12
C ALA A 22 -16.09 6.68 -17.17
N ALA A 23 -14.86 7.04 -17.55
CA ALA A 23 -13.72 6.12 -17.55
C ALA A 23 -13.30 5.73 -16.13
N HIS A 24 -13.37 6.66 -15.17
CA HIS A 24 -13.13 6.39 -13.76
C HIS A 24 -14.21 5.45 -13.18
N GLU A 25 -15.48 5.69 -13.48
CA GLU A 25 -16.60 4.86 -13.05
C GLU A 25 -16.60 3.47 -13.70
N ALA A 26 -16.27 3.40 -15.00
CA ALA A 26 -16.12 2.15 -15.74
C ALA A 26 -14.86 1.37 -15.37
N GLY A 27 -13.88 2.06 -14.77
CA GLY A 27 -12.71 1.46 -14.15
C GLY A 27 -13.17 0.55 -13.01
N SER A 28 -13.25 -0.75 -13.29
CA SER A 28 -13.69 -1.75 -12.32
C SER A 28 -12.84 -1.68 -11.03
N TYR A 29 -13.34 -0.97 -10.01
CA TYR A 29 -12.82 -0.91 -8.65
C TYR A 29 -12.99 -2.23 -7.89
N VAL A 30 -13.03 -3.36 -8.60
CA VAL A 30 -12.98 -4.67 -7.97
C VAL A 30 -11.56 -4.83 -7.47
N ARG A 31 -11.34 -4.37 -6.23
CA ARG A 31 -10.23 -4.80 -5.39
C ARG A 31 -10.33 -6.32 -5.31
N ARG A 32 -9.60 -7.00 -6.20
CA ARG A 32 -9.33 -8.42 -6.02
C ARG A 32 -8.64 -8.52 -4.66
N PRO A 33 -9.15 -9.32 -3.71
CA PRO A 33 -8.45 -9.50 -2.45
C PRO A 33 -7.04 -9.98 -2.80
N ALA A 34 -6.03 -9.21 -2.42
CA ALA A 34 -4.65 -9.65 -2.54
C ALA A 34 -4.56 -10.93 -1.70
N LYS A 35 -4.26 -12.06 -2.35
CA LYS A 35 -3.90 -13.27 -1.61
C LYS A 35 -2.53 -13.00 -0.99
N VAL A 36 -2.53 -12.51 0.24
CA VAL A 36 -1.31 -12.37 1.03
C VAL A 36 -0.98 -13.77 1.55
N SER A 37 -0.07 -14.44 0.85
CA SER A 37 0.57 -15.64 1.39
C SER A 37 1.53 -15.18 2.48
N GLN A 38 1.23 -15.51 3.73
CA GLN A 38 2.17 -15.27 4.82
C GLN A 38 3.23 -16.39 4.78
N ASP A 39 4.25 -16.22 3.94
CA ASP A 39 5.38 -17.15 3.87
C ASP A 39 6.28 -17.06 5.11
N SER A 40 6.21 -15.93 5.82
CA SER A 40 6.98 -15.69 7.04
C SER A 40 6.26 -16.21 8.29
N PRO A 41 6.88 -17.09 9.08
CA PRO A 41 6.27 -17.60 10.30
C PRO A 41 6.15 -16.51 11.35
N THR A 42 5.00 -16.49 12.02
CA THR A 42 4.71 -15.54 13.10
C THR A 42 5.59 -15.85 14.33
N PRO A 43 6.40 -14.89 14.82
CA PRO A 43 7.17 -15.08 16.03
C PRO A 43 6.28 -15.23 17.27
N PRO A 44 6.71 -15.99 18.30
CA PRO A 44 5.97 -16.10 19.55
C PRO A 44 5.73 -14.74 20.25
N ALA A 45 4.61 -14.64 20.97
CA ALA A 45 4.27 -13.46 21.77
C ALA A 45 5.17 -13.32 23.01
N ASP A 46 5.52 -14.44 23.65
CA ASP A 46 6.38 -14.47 24.83
C ASP A 46 7.80 -13.96 24.51
N PRO A 47 8.35 -13.01 25.28
CA PRO A 47 9.67 -12.44 25.01
C PRO A 47 10.81 -13.47 25.04
N ALA A 48 10.77 -14.47 25.94
CA ALA A 48 11.84 -15.46 26.04
C ALA A 48 11.79 -16.44 24.85
N ALA A 49 10.59 -16.89 24.46
CA ALA A 49 10.37 -17.72 23.29
C ALA A 49 10.75 -17.00 21.99
N ARG A 50 10.45 -15.70 21.87
CA ARG A 50 10.83 -14.89 20.70
C ARG A 50 12.34 -14.80 20.52
N ARG A 51 13.10 -14.59 21.59
CA ARG A 51 14.57 -14.52 21.53
C ARG A 51 15.16 -15.84 21.00
N ARG A 52 14.66 -16.98 21.47
CA ARG A 52 15.07 -18.31 20.99
C ARG A 52 14.70 -18.52 19.52
N PHE A 53 13.48 -18.09 19.13
CA PHE A 53 13.00 -18.18 17.76
C PHE A 53 13.89 -17.39 16.77
N VAL A 54 14.30 -16.17 17.13
CA VAL A 54 15.21 -15.34 16.30
C VAL A 54 16.59 -15.99 16.19
N GLN A 55 17.16 -16.47 17.31
CA GLN A 55 18.47 -17.15 17.31
C GLN A 55 18.50 -18.39 16.43
N GLN A 56 17.42 -19.19 16.43
CA GLN A 56 17.33 -20.40 15.58
C GLN A 56 17.24 -20.08 14.09
N ARG A 57 16.69 -18.92 13.72
CA ARG A 57 16.48 -18.51 12.33
C ARG A 57 17.62 -17.69 11.72
N GLN A 58 18.60 -17.26 12.52
CA GLN A 58 19.69 -16.39 12.06
C GLN A 58 19.16 -15.11 11.38
N TRP A 59 18.05 -14.59 11.88
CA TRP A 59 17.47 -13.31 11.46
C TRP A 59 18.14 -12.11 12.14
#